data_AF-A0A485MSH2-F1
#
_entry.id   AF-A0A485MSH2-F1
#
_cell.length_a   1.000
_cell.length_b   1.000
_cell.length_c   1.000
_cell.angle_alpha   90.00
_cell.angle_beta   90.00
_cell.angle_gamma   90.00
#
_symmetry.space_group_name_H-M   'P 1'
#
loop_
_entity.id
_entity.type
_entity.pdbx_description
1 polymer ?
#
loop_
_entity_poly.entity_id
_entity_poly.type
_entity_poly.pdbx_seq_one_letter_code
_entity_poly.pdbx_strand_id
1 'polypeptide(L)'
;MGPVRLGMLLFILAAYGAWVGTSKEDDDTERLPSKCEVCKLLSLELQEELSRTGRSREVLELGQVLDTGKRKRHVPYSVSETRLEEALENLCERILDYSVHAERKGSLRYAKGHSQTMATLKGLVQKGVKVDLGIPLELWDEPSVEVTFLKKQRVYRKLGLERKRSQMGKRRQKRRRSKMRRRSKIRRKRKG
;
A
#
# COMPACT_ATOMS: atom_id res chain seq x y z
N MET A 1 -1.19 -27.27 -47.44
CA MET A 1 -0.79 -26.48 -46.25
C MET A 1 -0.56 -25.06 -46.72
N GLY A 2 -1.61 -24.24 -46.65
CA GLY A 2 -1.78 -23.05 -47.49
C GLY A 2 -1.18 -21.73 -46.96
N PRO A 3 -1.15 -20.70 -47.82
CA PRO A 3 -0.58 -19.35 -47.58
C PRO A 3 -1.23 -18.58 -46.42
N VAL A 4 -2.34 -19.08 -45.89
CA VAL A 4 -3.09 -18.53 -44.74
C VAL A 4 -2.26 -18.44 -43.47
N ARG A 5 -1.29 -19.37 -43.24
CA ARG A 5 -0.44 -19.32 -42.04
C ARG A 5 0.62 -18.22 -42.10
N LEU A 6 1.10 -17.89 -43.30
CA LEU A 6 2.08 -16.82 -43.50
C LEU A 6 1.40 -15.44 -43.33
N GLY A 7 0.18 -15.30 -43.85
CA GLY A 7 -0.64 -14.09 -43.64
C GLY A 7 -0.99 -13.87 -42.16
N MET A 8 -1.29 -14.94 -41.42
CA MET A 8 -1.60 -14.86 -39.99
C MET A 8 -0.39 -14.46 -39.14
N LEU A 9 0.81 -14.94 -39.49
CA LEU A 9 2.06 -14.55 -38.82
C LEU A 9 2.44 -13.09 -39.08
N LEU A 10 2.24 -12.60 -40.31
CA LEU A 10 2.49 -11.20 -40.67
C LEU A 10 1.51 -10.24 -39.96
N PHE A 11 0.24 -10.63 -39.82
CA PHE A 11 -0.75 -9.86 -39.06
C PHE A 11 -0.40 -9.77 -37.57
N ILE A 12 0.12 -10.84 -36.99
CA ILE A 12 0.57 -10.85 -35.58
C ILE A 12 1.80 -9.95 -35.41
N LEU A 13 2.79 -10.03 -36.31
CA LEU A 13 3.97 -9.15 -36.26
C LEU A 13 3.61 -7.66 -36.41
N ALA A 14 2.67 -7.33 -37.30
CA ALA A 14 2.18 -5.95 -37.46
C ALA A 14 1.42 -5.45 -36.21
N ALA A 15 0.60 -6.30 -35.60
CA ALA A 15 -0.11 -5.98 -34.36
C ALA A 15 0.85 -5.79 -33.16
N TYR A 16 1.93 -6.58 -33.09
CA TYR A 16 2.98 -6.39 -32.09
C TYR A 16 3.80 -5.11 -32.33
N GLY A 17 4.09 -4.77 -33.58
CA GLY A 17 4.79 -3.53 -33.94
C GLY A 17 4.03 -2.25 -33.56
N ALA A 18 2.70 -2.26 -33.68
CA ALA A 18 1.86 -1.13 -33.29
C ALA A 18 1.71 -0.96 -31.75
N TRP A 19 2.00 -2.01 -30.97
CA TRP A 19 2.01 -1.93 -29.51
C TRP A 19 3.34 -1.48 -28.92
N VAL A 20 4.43 -1.58 -29.68
CA VAL A 20 5.77 -1.12 -29.24
C VAL A 20 6.00 0.33 -29.67
N GLY A 21 5.57 1.23 -28.79
CA GLY A 21 6.37 2.40 -28.43
C GLY A 21 6.18 3.66 -29.27
N THR A 22 5.17 4.46 -28.91
CA THR A 22 5.39 5.91 -28.81
C THR A 22 5.57 6.23 -27.34
N SER A 23 6.83 6.27 -26.89
CA SER A 23 7.17 6.86 -25.60
C SER A 23 6.90 8.35 -25.71
N LYS A 24 5.73 8.80 -25.24
CA LYS A 24 5.48 10.23 -25.06
C LYS A 24 6.45 10.76 -24.01
N GLU A 25 7.35 11.62 -24.45
CA GLU A 25 8.07 12.56 -23.60
C GLU A 25 7.03 13.59 -23.12
N ASP A 26 6.43 13.33 -21.97
CA ASP A 26 5.49 14.27 -21.35
C ASP A 26 6.25 15.07 -20.29
N ASP A 27 6.57 16.32 -20.65
CA ASP A 27 6.51 17.57 -19.89
C ASP A 27 6.56 17.51 -18.34
N ASP A 28 7.58 18.18 -17.79
CA ASP A 28 7.97 18.29 -16.39
C ASP A 28 7.11 19.27 -15.56
N THR A 29 5.80 19.01 -15.46
CA THR A 29 4.94 19.74 -14.51
C THR A 29 4.05 18.78 -13.71
N GLU A 30 4.39 18.59 -12.43
CA GLU A 30 3.64 17.83 -11.40
C GLU A 30 3.18 16.42 -11.79
N ARG A 31 4.15 15.53 -12.00
CA ARG A 31 3.86 14.12 -12.31
C ARG A 31 3.49 13.34 -11.04
N LEU A 32 2.21 13.36 -10.68
CA LEU A 32 1.63 12.47 -9.66
C LEU A 32 2.07 11.01 -9.93
N PRO A 33 2.46 10.24 -8.90
CA PRO A 33 2.90 8.87 -9.10
C PRO A 33 1.80 8.02 -9.76
N SER A 34 2.20 7.27 -10.78
CA SER A 34 1.31 6.34 -11.46
C SER A 34 0.91 5.20 -10.52
N LYS A 35 -0.26 4.58 -10.77
CA LYS A 35 -0.73 3.43 -9.97
C LYS A 35 0.29 2.28 -9.93
N CYS A 36 1.06 2.10 -11.01
CA CYS A 36 2.11 1.07 -11.09
C CYS A 36 3.31 1.41 -10.19
N GLU A 37 3.75 2.67 -10.17
CA GLU A 37 4.83 3.12 -9.27
C GLU A 37 4.41 3.00 -7.81
N VAL A 38 3.19 3.45 -7.47
CA VAL A 38 2.65 3.32 -6.11
C VAL A 38 2.59 1.85 -5.70
N CYS A 39 2.06 0.98 -6.57
CA CYS A 39 1.95 -0.45 -6.30
C CYS A 39 3.32 -1.09 -6.08
N LYS A 40 4.30 -0.79 -6.95
CA LYS A 40 5.66 -1.34 -6.85
C LYS A 40 6.36 -0.91 -5.57
N LEU A 41 6.26 0.37 -5.21
CA LEU A 41 6.88 0.86 -3.98
C LEU A 41 6.24 0.23 -2.73
N LEU A 42 4.91 0.20 -2.68
CA LEU A 42 4.16 -0.41 -1.58
C LEU A 42 4.45 -1.91 -1.46
N SER A 43 4.53 -2.65 -2.57
CA SER A 43 4.72 -4.10 -2.52
C SER A 43 6.13 -4.47 -2.07
N LEU A 44 7.15 -3.72 -2.50
CA LEU A 44 8.54 -3.93 -2.09
C LEU A 44 8.71 -3.71 -0.58
N GLU A 45 8.27 -2.57 -0.07
CA GLU A 45 8.34 -2.26 1.36
C GLU A 45 7.49 -3.24 2.20
N LEU A 46 6.32 -3.65 1.70
CA LEU A 46 5.46 -4.58 2.43
C LEU A 46 6.11 -5.97 2.51
N GLN A 47 6.78 -6.40 1.45
CA GLN A 47 7.51 -7.66 1.44
C GLN A 47 8.68 -7.62 2.41
N GLU A 48 9.43 -6.51 2.46
CA GLU A 48 10.53 -6.31 3.41
C GLU A 48 10.01 -6.37 4.86
N GLU A 49 8.95 -5.64 5.18
CA GLU A 49 8.36 -5.63 6.52
C GLU A 49 7.80 -6.99 6.95
N LEU A 50 7.11 -7.69 6.05
CA LEU A 50 6.58 -9.03 6.33
C LEU A 50 7.69 -10.07 6.46
N SER A 51 8.83 -9.89 5.78
CA SER A 51 9.99 -10.76 5.93
C SER A 51 10.70 -10.53 7.27
N ARG A 52 10.78 -9.27 7.73
CA ARG A 52 11.36 -8.89 9.02
C ARG A 52 10.52 -9.40 10.19
N THR A 53 9.21 -9.15 10.15
CA THR A 53 8.25 -9.60 11.19
C THR A 53 7.92 -11.08 11.09
N GLY A 54 8.24 -11.75 9.98
CA GLY A 54 8.07 -13.20 9.81
C GLY A 54 8.91 -14.08 10.73
N ARG A 55 9.99 -13.52 11.31
CA ARG A 55 10.93 -14.27 12.16
C ARG A 55 10.50 -14.33 13.64
N SER A 56 9.51 -13.52 14.05
CA SER A 56 9.05 -13.48 15.45
C SER A 56 8.26 -14.74 15.82
N ARG A 57 8.55 -15.31 16.99
CA ARG A 57 7.83 -16.47 17.56
C ARG A 57 6.71 -16.07 18.53
N GLU A 58 6.24 -14.83 18.46
CA GLU A 58 5.21 -14.30 19.33
C GLU A 58 3.86 -15.02 19.11
N VAL A 59 3.09 -15.16 20.19
CA VAL A 59 1.78 -15.80 20.19
C VAL A 59 0.79 -14.87 20.87
N LEU A 60 -0.29 -14.52 20.16
CA LEU A 60 -1.36 -13.69 20.69
C LEU A 60 -2.35 -14.56 21.47
N GLU A 61 -2.66 -14.14 22.69
CA GLU A 61 -3.76 -14.70 23.48
C GLU A 61 -5.05 -13.94 23.21
N LEU A 62 -5.99 -14.58 22.53
CA LEU A 62 -7.30 -13.99 22.22
C LEU A 62 -8.37 -14.52 23.18
N GLY A 63 -8.95 -13.63 23.98
CA GLY A 63 -10.15 -13.88 24.80
C GLY A 63 -10.21 -13.08 26.11
N GLN A 64 -11.42 -12.68 26.52
CA GLN A 64 -11.70 -12.23 27.89
C GLN A 64 -12.28 -13.41 28.68
N VAL A 65 -11.84 -13.59 29.92
CA VAL A 65 -12.42 -14.54 30.88
C VAL A 65 -13.81 -14.02 31.25
N LEU A 66 -14.82 -14.37 30.48
CA LEU A 66 -16.20 -14.32 30.93
C LEU A 66 -16.54 -15.72 31.44
N ASP A 67 -17.26 -15.79 32.58
CA ASP A 67 -17.65 -16.92 33.47
C ASP A 67 -18.09 -18.26 32.83
N THR A 68 -17.97 -18.41 31.51
CA THR A 68 -18.38 -19.54 30.69
C THR A 68 -17.26 -20.55 30.36
N GLY A 69 -16.10 -20.47 31.01
CA GLY A 69 -15.07 -21.53 31.00
C GLY A 69 -14.40 -21.84 29.66
N LYS A 70 -14.52 -20.98 28.64
CA LYS A 70 -13.89 -21.21 27.33
C LYS A 70 -12.42 -20.77 27.35
N ARG A 71 -11.53 -21.73 27.04
CA ARG A 71 -10.06 -21.57 26.99
C ARG A 71 -9.64 -20.41 26.08
N LYS A 72 -8.58 -19.69 26.50
CA LYS A 72 -7.87 -18.69 25.67
C LYS A 72 -7.44 -19.33 24.35
N ARG A 73 -7.64 -18.62 23.24
CA ARG A 73 -7.14 -19.07 21.93
C ARG A 73 -5.76 -18.48 21.71
N HIS A 74 -4.78 -19.34 21.50
CA HIS A 74 -3.43 -18.94 21.13
C HIS A 74 -3.33 -18.92 19.61
N VAL A 75 -3.01 -17.76 19.04
CA VAL A 75 -2.80 -17.59 17.59
C VAL A 75 -1.38 -17.10 17.37
N PRO A 76 -0.57 -17.74 16.51
CA PRO A 76 0.77 -17.25 16.21
C PRO A 76 0.69 -15.85 15.58
N TYR A 77 1.56 -14.93 16.01
CA TYR A 77 1.65 -13.58 15.45
C TYR A 77 1.91 -13.60 13.95
N SER A 78 2.72 -14.54 13.47
CA SER A 78 3.11 -14.68 12.06
C SER A 78 1.92 -14.85 11.10
N VAL A 79 0.81 -15.41 11.56
CA VAL A 79 -0.42 -15.64 10.77
C VAL A 79 -1.57 -14.72 11.21
N SER A 80 -1.33 -13.87 12.20
CA SER A 80 -2.35 -12.99 12.75
C SER A 80 -2.68 -11.84 11.81
N GLU A 81 -3.92 -11.36 11.88
CA GLU A 81 -4.33 -10.15 11.18
C GLU A 81 -3.68 -8.89 11.78
N THR A 82 -3.43 -8.92 13.09
CA THR A 82 -2.76 -7.85 13.85
C THR A 82 -1.39 -7.54 13.26
N ARG A 83 -0.60 -8.58 12.94
CA ARG A 83 0.69 -8.41 12.24
C ARG A 83 0.56 -7.64 10.94
N LEU A 84 -0.47 -7.94 10.13
CA LEU A 84 -0.66 -7.23 8.87
C LEU A 84 -1.00 -5.76 9.12
N GLU A 85 -1.81 -5.47 10.13
CA GLU A 85 -2.17 -4.08 10.48
C GLU A 85 -0.95 -3.26 10.93
N GLU A 86 -0.11 -3.82 11.81
CA GLU A 86 1.14 -3.20 12.27
C GLU A 86 2.14 -3.00 11.13
N ALA A 87 2.36 -4.03 10.30
CA ALA A 87 3.19 -3.91 9.10
C ALA A 87 2.63 -2.85 8.14
N LEU A 88 1.30 -2.71 8.10
CA LEU A 88 0.66 -1.68 7.31
C LEU A 88 0.78 -0.27 7.94
N GLU A 89 1.06 -0.12 9.22
CA GLU A 89 1.31 1.18 9.85
C GLU A 89 2.77 1.60 9.65
N ASN A 90 3.71 0.70 9.92
CA ASN A 90 5.15 0.96 9.80
C ASN A 90 5.56 1.41 8.40
N LEU A 91 4.93 0.86 7.37
CA LEU A 91 5.24 1.23 5.99
C LEU A 91 4.80 2.67 5.65
N CYS A 92 3.85 3.27 6.38
CA CYS A 92 3.45 4.67 6.14
C CYS A 92 4.55 5.63 6.56
N GLU A 93 5.31 5.27 7.59
CA GLU A 93 6.45 6.03 8.09
C GLU A 93 7.61 5.87 7.12
N ARG A 94 7.92 4.64 6.72
CA ARG A 94 9.02 4.33 5.77
C ARG A 94 8.85 4.93 4.39
N ILE A 95 7.61 5.11 3.92
CA ILE A 95 7.37 5.81 2.65
C ILE A 95 7.89 7.26 2.69
N LEU A 96 7.93 7.90 3.86
CA LEU A 96 8.43 9.27 3.99
C LEU A 96 9.94 9.38 3.78
N ASP A 97 10.68 8.28 3.97
CA ASP A 97 12.14 8.25 3.76
C ASP A 97 12.51 8.29 2.26
N TYR A 98 11.53 8.10 1.38
CA TYR A 98 11.73 8.19 -0.05
C TYR A 98 11.79 9.63 -0.52
N SER A 99 12.77 9.93 -1.36
CA SER A 99 12.87 11.19 -2.09
C SER A 99 12.69 10.95 -3.59
N VAL A 100 12.40 12.03 -4.32
CA VAL A 100 12.32 12.01 -5.78
C VAL A 100 13.69 12.37 -6.36
N HIS A 101 14.20 11.48 -7.21
CA HIS A 101 15.47 11.58 -7.91
C HIS A 101 15.18 11.98 -9.35
N ALA A 102 15.22 13.29 -9.63
CA ALA A 102 14.90 13.86 -10.95
C ALA A 102 15.82 13.32 -12.05
N GLU A 103 17.02 12.87 -11.70
CA GLU A 103 17.98 12.29 -12.62
C GLU A 103 17.60 10.88 -13.13
N ARG A 104 16.64 10.20 -12.48
CA ARG A 104 16.25 8.83 -12.81
C ARG A 104 14.88 8.79 -13.48
N LYS A 105 14.73 7.93 -14.49
CA LYS A 105 13.47 7.78 -15.23
C LYS A 105 12.57 6.68 -14.68
N GLY A 106 11.26 6.90 -14.76
CA GLY A 106 10.22 5.95 -14.38
C GLY A 106 10.25 5.59 -12.90
N SER A 107 9.88 4.34 -12.57
CA SER A 107 9.73 3.88 -11.19
C SER A 107 11.02 3.93 -10.35
N LEU A 108 12.19 4.06 -10.95
CA LEU A 108 13.47 4.16 -10.24
C LEU A 108 13.72 5.56 -9.66
N ARG A 109 12.86 6.55 -9.97
CA ARG A 109 12.93 7.90 -9.43
C ARG A 109 12.66 7.99 -7.93
N TYR A 110 12.03 6.99 -7.32
CA TYR A 110 11.84 6.93 -5.88
C TYR A 110 12.97 6.12 -5.25
N ALA A 111 13.82 6.76 -4.47
CA ALA A 111 14.85 6.09 -3.69
C ALA A 111 15.03 6.74 -2.31
N LYS A 112 15.46 5.94 -1.33
CA LYS A 112 15.73 6.41 0.03
C LYS A 112 16.95 7.34 0.04
N GLY A 113 16.87 8.43 0.78
CA GLY A 113 17.94 9.44 0.90
C GLY A 113 17.93 10.51 -0.19
N HIS A 114 18.86 11.47 -0.08
CA HIS A 114 18.91 12.68 -0.91
C HIS A 114 19.22 12.37 -2.38
N SER A 115 18.62 13.14 -3.29
CA SER A 115 18.97 13.12 -4.71
C SER A 115 20.38 13.66 -4.94
N GLN A 116 21.00 13.27 -6.06
CA GLN A 116 22.33 13.77 -6.42
C GLN A 116 22.35 15.29 -6.53
N THR A 117 21.27 15.88 -7.07
CA THR A 117 21.10 17.33 -7.17
C THR A 117 21.04 17.99 -5.80
N MET A 118 20.20 17.48 -4.89
CA MET A 118 20.05 18.03 -3.55
C MET A 118 21.32 17.90 -2.71
N ALA A 119 22.03 16.76 -2.81
CA ALA A 119 23.32 16.56 -2.16
C ALA A 119 24.36 17.59 -2.64
N THR A 120 24.38 17.87 -3.96
CA THR A 120 25.28 18.87 -4.54
C THR A 120 24.93 20.28 -4.05
N LEU A 121 23.65 20.64 -4.02
CA LEU A 121 23.19 21.95 -3.54
C LEU A 121 23.53 22.16 -2.06
N LYS A 122 23.30 21.16 -1.19
CA LYS A 122 23.72 21.22 0.22
C LYS A 122 25.24 21.35 0.35
N GLY A 123 26.01 20.66 -0.48
CA GLY A 123 27.47 20.79 -0.51
C GLY A 123 27.97 22.18 -0.91
N LEU A 124 27.28 22.87 -1.83
CA LEU A 124 27.58 24.26 -2.20
C LEU A 124 27.27 25.23 -1.05
N VAL A 125 26.13 25.05 -0.39
CA VAL A 125 25.76 25.84 0.79
C VAL A 125 26.77 25.65 1.93
N GLN A 126 27.20 24.41 2.19
CA GLN A 126 28.25 24.11 3.18
C GLN A 126 29.59 24.76 2.86
N LYS A 127 29.91 24.96 1.58
CA LYS A 127 31.11 25.67 1.11
C LYS A 127 30.96 27.20 1.16
N GLY A 128 29.83 27.73 1.65
CA GLY A 128 29.58 29.16 1.77
C GLY A 128 29.00 29.82 0.52
N VAL A 129 28.60 29.03 -0.49
CA VAL A 129 27.92 29.55 -1.68
C VAL A 129 26.45 29.78 -1.35
N LYS A 130 25.95 31.01 -1.58
CA LYS A 130 24.53 31.32 -1.45
C LYS A 130 23.75 30.67 -2.59
N VAL A 131 23.03 29.60 -2.28
CA VAL A 131 22.04 28.98 -3.17
C VAL A 131 20.67 29.44 -2.69
N ASP A 132 20.00 30.28 -3.48
CA ASP A 132 18.66 30.74 -3.15
C ASP A 132 17.62 29.89 -3.90
N LEU A 133 16.97 28.99 -3.18
CA LEU A 133 15.84 28.20 -3.70
C LEU A 133 14.48 28.85 -3.34
N GLY A 134 14.48 30.02 -2.70
CA GLY A 134 13.26 30.65 -2.18
C GLY A 134 12.63 29.90 -1.00
N ILE A 135 13.32 28.89 -0.45
CA ILE A 135 12.90 28.07 0.69
C ILE A 135 14.05 28.01 1.70
N PRO A 136 13.82 28.30 3.00
CA PRO A 136 14.85 28.21 4.02
C PRO A 136 15.40 26.77 4.16
N LEU A 137 16.68 26.66 4.51
CA LEU A 137 17.44 25.40 4.55
C LEU A 137 16.79 24.33 5.46
N GLU A 138 16.09 24.77 6.50
CA GLU A 138 15.35 23.93 7.45
C GLU A 138 14.24 23.11 6.78
N LEU A 139 13.68 23.60 5.67
CA LEU A 139 12.59 22.96 4.93
C LEU A 139 13.08 22.08 3.77
N TRP A 140 14.40 21.98 3.54
CA TRP A 140 14.94 21.21 2.40
C TRP A 140 14.83 19.69 2.59
N ASP A 141 14.54 19.23 3.82
CA ASP A 141 14.31 17.83 4.15
C ASP A 141 12.82 17.45 4.18
N GLU A 142 11.92 18.38 3.83
CA GLU A 142 10.48 18.12 3.75
C GLU A 142 10.16 17.22 2.54
N PRO A 143 9.37 16.14 2.72
CA PRO A 143 9.02 15.23 1.63
C PRO A 143 8.21 15.95 0.54
N SER A 144 8.51 15.64 -0.72
CA SER A 144 7.83 16.26 -1.86
C SER A 144 6.33 15.91 -1.94
N VAL A 145 5.58 16.69 -2.72
CA VAL A 145 4.14 16.48 -2.96
C VAL A 145 3.84 15.05 -3.46
N GLU A 146 4.73 14.49 -4.26
CA GLU A 146 4.59 13.12 -4.74
C GLU A 146 4.67 12.08 -3.61
N VAL A 147 5.61 12.26 -2.68
CA VAL A 147 5.83 11.35 -1.55
C VAL A 147 4.72 11.48 -0.51
N THR A 148 4.27 12.70 -0.25
CA THR A 148 3.09 12.92 0.60
C THR A 148 1.82 12.34 -0.03
N PHE A 149 1.70 12.38 -1.37
CA PHE A 149 0.61 11.71 -2.09
C PHE A 149 0.68 10.18 -1.99
N LEU A 150 1.88 9.58 -2.04
CA LEU A 150 2.09 8.15 -1.78
C LEU A 150 1.54 7.74 -0.41
N LYS A 151 1.84 8.52 0.64
CA LYS A 151 1.28 8.31 1.99
C LYS A 151 -0.25 8.44 2.00
N LYS A 152 -0.77 9.50 1.38
CA LYS A 152 -2.21 9.82 1.35
C LYS A 152 -3.06 8.74 0.68
N GLN A 153 -2.60 8.14 -0.43
CA GLN A 153 -3.34 7.05 -1.11
C GLN A 153 -3.63 5.86 -0.19
N ARG A 154 -2.70 5.55 0.72
CA ARG A 154 -2.84 4.42 1.63
C ARG A 154 -3.82 4.71 2.77
N VAL A 155 -3.78 5.90 3.34
CA VAL A 155 -4.67 6.33 4.44
C VAL A 155 -6.13 6.23 4.01
N TYR A 156 -6.49 6.72 2.81
CA TYR A 156 -7.86 6.60 2.31
C TYR A 156 -8.29 5.15 2.08
N ARG A 157 -7.36 4.26 1.67
CA ARG A 157 -7.67 2.84 1.49
C ARG A 157 -7.88 2.12 2.84
N LYS A 158 -7.11 2.45 3.88
CA LYS A 158 -7.31 1.94 5.26
C LYS A 158 -8.67 2.37 5.81
N LEU A 159 -9.01 3.67 5.73
CA LEU A 159 -10.33 4.20 6.13
C LEU A 159 -11.49 3.54 5.36
N GLY A 160 -11.30 3.26 4.07
CA GLY A 160 -12.28 2.53 3.26
C GLY A 160 -12.50 1.08 3.70
N LEU A 161 -11.42 0.37 4.07
CA LEU A 161 -11.45 -1.01 4.57
C LEU A 161 -12.13 -1.10 5.95
N GLU A 162 -11.81 -0.20 6.87
CA GLU A 162 -12.44 -0.14 8.20
C GLU A 162 -13.94 0.12 8.12
N ARG A 163 -14.37 1.05 7.25
CA ARG A 163 -15.80 1.28 6.99
C ARG A 163 -16.48 0.01 6.48
N LYS A 164 -15.88 -0.74 5.55
CA LYS A 164 -16.43 -2.01 5.06
C LYS A 164 -16.49 -3.08 6.16
N ARG A 165 -15.45 -3.19 6.99
CA ARG A 165 -15.40 -4.15 8.11
C ARG A 165 -16.47 -3.85 9.17
N SER A 166 -16.64 -2.58 9.53
CA SER A 166 -17.72 -2.12 10.44
C SER A 166 -19.11 -2.45 9.90
N GLN A 167 -19.36 -2.21 8.60
CA GLN A 167 -20.63 -2.57 7.96
C GLN A 167 -20.88 -4.08 7.94
N MET A 168 -19.85 -4.89 7.66
CA MET A 168 -19.95 -6.35 7.71
C MET A 168 -20.25 -6.87 9.13
N GLY A 169 -19.63 -6.28 10.16
CA GLY A 169 -19.92 -6.59 11.57
C GLY A 169 -21.39 -6.36 11.92
N LYS A 170 -21.93 -5.18 11.56
CA LYS A 170 -23.35 -4.83 11.76
C LYS A 170 -24.29 -5.80 11.02
N ARG A 171 -23.97 -6.18 9.79
CA ARG A 171 -24.75 -7.17 9.00
C ARG A 171 -24.75 -8.56 9.67
N ARG A 172 -23.60 -9.04 10.15
CA ARG A 172 -23.49 -10.33 10.88
C ARG A 172 -24.30 -10.31 12.17
N GLN A 173 -24.25 -9.23 12.94
CA GLN A 173 -25.00 -9.11 14.20
C GLN A 173 -26.52 -9.03 13.96
N LYS A 174 -26.98 -8.32 12.93
CA LYS A 174 -28.39 -8.29 12.52
C LYS A 174 -28.89 -9.69 12.11
N ARG A 175 -28.11 -10.45 11.34
CA ARG A 175 -28.42 -11.85 10.98
C ARG A 175 -28.54 -12.76 12.21
N ARG A 176 -27.61 -12.65 13.19
CA ARG A 176 -27.69 -13.41 14.46
C ARG A 176 -28.94 -13.09 15.27
N ARG A 177 -29.29 -11.80 15.42
CA ARG A 177 -30.51 -11.36 16.11
C ARG A 177 -31.78 -11.89 15.42
N SER A 178 -31.86 -11.82 14.09
CA SER A 178 -32.99 -12.40 13.34
C SER A 178 -33.09 -13.91 13.50
N LYS A 179 -31.95 -14.64 13.53
CA LYS A 179 -31.94 -16.10 13.73
C LYS A 179 -32.40 -16.49 15.14
N MET A 180 -31.99 -15.75 16.18
CA MET A 180 -32.48 -15.93 17.56
C MET A 180 -33.98 -15.66 17.68
N ARG A 181 -34.49 -14.59 17.05
CA ARG A 181 -35.93 -14.26 17.04
C ARG A 181 -36.74 -15.38 16.37
N ARG A 182 -36.29 -15.91 15.22
CA ARG A 182 -36.93 -17.05 14.55
C ARG A 182 -36.93 -18.31 15.42
N ARG A 183 -35.80 -18.66 16.04
CA ARG A 183 -35.72 -19.80 16.97
C ARG A 183 -36.67 -19.65 18.15
N SER A 184 -36.77 -18.46 18.73
CA SER A 184 -37.69 -18.18 19.85
C SER A 184 -39.16 -18.31 19.44
N LYS A 185 -39.54 -17.84 18.24
CA LYS A 185 -40.88 -18.03 17.69
C LYS A 185 -41.23 -19.51 17.48
N ILE A 186 -40.31 -20.29 16.91
CA ILE A 186 -40.51 -21.74 16.72
C ILE A 186 -40.66 -22.46 18.07
N ARG A 187 -39.86 -22.08 19.07
CA ARG A 187 -39.93 -22.67 20.41
C ARG A 187 -41.25 -22.38 21.13
N ARG A 188 -41.84 -21.18 20.92
CA ARG A 188 -43.18 -20.84 21.43
C ARG A 188 -44.28 -21.64 20.73
N LYS A 189 -44.19 -21.84 19.41
CA LYS A 189 -45.19 -22.60 18.62
C LYS A 189 -45.20 -24.12 18.90
N ARG A 190 -44.17 -24.67 19.55
CA ARG A 190 -44.09 -26.08 19.96
C ARG A 190 -44.60 -26.34 21.39
N LYS A 191 -44.89 -25.29 22.17
CA LYS A 191 -45.27 -25.38 23.58
C LYS A 191 -46.75 -25.06 23.86
N GLY A 192 -47.47 -24.57 22.86
CA GLY A 192 -48.94 -24.48 22.85
C GLY A 192 -49.44 -25.35 21.73
#